data_AF-A0A381TD16-F1
#
_entry.id   AF-A0A381TD16-F1
#
_cell.length_a   1.000
_cell.length_b   1.000
_cell.length_c   1.000
_cell.angle_alpha   90.00
_cell.angle_beta   90.00
_cell.angle_gamma   90.00
#
_symmetry.space_group_name_H-M   'P 1'
#
loop_
_entity.id
_entity.type
_entity.pdbx_description
1 polymer ?
#
loop_
_entity_poly.entity_id
_entity_poly.type
_entity_poly.pdbx_seq_one_letter_code
_entity_poly.pdbx_strand_id
1 'polypeptide(L)'
;MKRFLTTLIIIYAFLVGFGSLAGASNTSKTTVLNEKSSSLNSLKNVDSHLVNNGHIVRLEFKKPVSQWMKPVFYEKSVEIDFPGAFIAPSNKSFPVESSIISKVFASQSDRETLRVRFQTKPGIKDIENRTKLLQQGRFIIIRFDVVSKEPSFIYS
;
A
#
# COMPACT_ATOMS: atom_id res chain seq x y z
N MET A 1 1.41 -68.71 17.50
CA MET A 1 0.91 -68.00 18.69
C MET A 1 2.08 -67.27 19.35
N LYS A 2 1.90 -65.99 19.73
CA LYS A 2 2.75 -65.16 20.64
C LYS A 2 4.16 -64.82 20.09
N ARG A 3 4.44 -63.58 19.63
CA ARG A 3 4.84 -62.35 20.39
C ARG A 3 5.99 -62.66 21.36
N PHE A 4 7.14 -61.96 21.41
CA PHE A 4 7.40 -60.52 21.61
C PHE A 4 8.88 -60.23 21.22
N LEU A 5 9.18 -59.22 20.40
CA LEU A 5 9.72 -57.89 20.76
C LEU A 5 10.93 -57.88 21.72
N THR A 6 12.12 -57.62 21.20
CA THR A 6 13.21 -56.96 21.94
C THR A 6 13.98 -56.03 20.99
N THR A 7 13.66 -54.75 21.03
CA THR A 7 14.37 -53.70 20.28
C THR A 7 15.61 -53.30 21.08
N LEU A 8 16.81 -53.47 20.50
CA LEU A 8 18.06 -53.07 21.12
C LEU A 8 18.28 -51.56 20.91
N ILE A 9 18.43 -50.82 22.02
CA ILE A 9 18.64 -49.37 22.07
C ILE A 9 20.10 -49.06 21.69
N ILE A 10 20.32 -48.28 20.64
CA ILE A 10 21.64 -47.74 20.31
C ILE A 10 21.83 -46.43 21.10
N ILE A 11 22.73 -46.45 22.07
CA ILE A 11 23.17 -45.27 22.81
C ILE A 11 24.25 -44.58 21.96
N TYR A 12 23.94 -43.41 21.38
CA TYR A 12 24.95 -42.54 20.81
C TYR A 12 25.39 -41.54 21.89
N ALA A 13 26.56 -41.78 22.47
CA ALA A 13 27.26 -40.80 23.29
C ALA A 13 27.81 -39.71 22.36
N PHE A 14 27.17 -38.55 22.30
CA PHE A 14 27.75 -37.38 21.64
C PHE A 14 28.40 -36.48 22.70
N LEU A 15 29.72 -36.33 22.55
CA LEU A 15 30.60 -35.59 23.45
C LEU A 15 30.14 -34.13 23.64
N VAL A 16 30.05 -33.75 24.91
CA VAL A 16 29.97 -32.37 25.36
C VAL A 16 31.32 -31.71 25.11
N GLY A 17 31.38 -30.81 24.14
CA GLY A 17 32.47 -29.84 23.98
C GLY A 17 32.01 -28.47 24.48
N PHE A 18 32.40 -28.10 25.71
CA PHE A 18 32.33 -26.72 26.19
C PHE A 18 33.40 -25.90 25.46
N GLY A 19 32.97 -25.13 24.45
CA GLY A 19 33.74 -24.03 23.89
C GLY A 19 33.01 -22.73 24.21
N SER A 20 33.55 -21.93 25.14
CA SER A 20 33.12 -20.56 25.36
C SER A 20 33.36 -19.74 24.09
N LEU A 21 32.32 -19.51 23.30
CA LEU A 21 32.35 -18.54 22.21
C LEU A 21 31.55 -17.32 22.64
N ALA A 22 32.29 -16.21 22.80
CA ALA A 22 31.79 -14.88 23.11
C ALA A 22 30.54 -14.53 22.31
N GLY A 23 29.56 -13.93 23.00
CA GLY A 23 28.25 -13.64 22.46
C GLY A 23 28.26 -12.83 21.18
N ALA A 24 27.59 -13.36 20.17
CA ALA A 24 26.86 -12.58 19.18
C ALA A 24 25.48 -13.20 19.07
N SER A 25 24.52 -12.65 19.82
CA SER A 25 23.11 -12.94 19.63
C SER A 25 22.71 -12.43 18.24
N ASN A 26 22.72 -13.31 17.24
CA ASN A 26 21.95 -13.12 16.02
C ASN A 26 20.45 -13.33 16.33
N THR A 27 19.96 -12.60 17.32
CA THR A 27 18.57 -12.55 17.70
C THR A 27 17.94 -11.44 16.86
N SER A 28 17.17 -11.88 15.85
CA SER A 28 15.94 -11.19 15.48
C SER A 28 16.03 -9.87 14.70
N LYS A 29 16.77 -9.80 13.59
CA LYS A 29 16.38 -8.84 12.53
C LYS A 29 15.02 -9.18 11.91
N THR A 30 14.62 -10.45 11.93
CA THR A 30 13.35 -10.94 11.36
C THR A 30 12.14 -10.68 12.29
N THR A 31 12.31 -10.76 13.61
CA THR A 31 11.20 -10.57 14.57
C THR A 31 10.83 -9.10 14.75
N VAL A 32 11.81 -8.18 14.75
CA VAL A 32 11.57 -6.73 14.86
C VAL A 32 10.82 -6.17 13.65
N LEU A 33 11.07 -6.71 12.45
CA LEU A 33 10.32 -6.33 11.24
C LEU A 33 8.86 -6.80 11.28
N ASN A 34 8.60 -7.98 11.86
CA ASN A 34 7.27 -8.59 11.85
C ASN A 34 6.33 -7.95 12.88
N GLU A 35 6.84 -7.60 14.07
CA GLU A 35 6.04 -6.88 15.07
C GLU A 35 5.75 -5.43 14.65
N LYS A 36 6.72 -4.75 14.01
CA LYS A 36 6.54 -3.37 13.56
C LYS A 36 5.61 -3.23 12.36
N SER A 37 5.54 -4.23 11.46
CA SER A 37 4.52 -4.26 10.40
C SER A 37 3.09 -4.45 10.93
N SER A 38 2.92 -4.95 12.16
CA SER A 38 1.59 -5.16 12.74
C SER A 38 0.92 -3.86 13.22
N SER A 39 1.70 -2.78 13.43
CA SER A 39 1.19 -1.48 13.88
C SER A 39 0.75 -0.58 12.73
N LEU A 40 1.39 -0.70 11.56
CA LEU A 40 1.11 0.13 10.39
C LEU A 40 -0.29 -0.14 9.82
N ASN A 41 -0.90 0.88 9.24
CA ASN A 41 -2.23 0.80 8.65
C ASN A 41 -2.14 0.38 7.17
N SER A 42 -2.55 -0.85 6.86
CA SER A 42 -2.45 -1.34 5.48
C SER A 42 -3.48 -0.68 4.56
N LEU A 43 -3.06 -0.21 3.38
CA LEU A 43 -3.95 0.02 2.24
C LEU A 43 -4.47 -1.34 1.74
N LYS A 44 -5.78 -1.52 1.79
CA LYS A 44 -6.47 -2.77 1.42
C LYS A 44 -6.90 -2.77 -0.03
N ASN A 45 -7.49 -1.68 -0.48
CA ASN A 45 -8.03 -1.59 -1.83
C ASN A 45 -7.94 -0.17 -2.39
N VAL A 46 -7.98 -0.08 -3.72
CA VAL A 46 -8.12 1.16 -4.47
C VAL A 46 -9.21 0.94 -5.51
N ASP A 47 -10.31 1.64 -5.34
CA ASP A 47 -11.44 1.59 -6.27
C ASP A 47 -11.58 2.91 -7.02
N SER A 48 -12.14 2.87 -8.23
CA SER A 48 -12.50 4.07 -8.98
C SER A 48 -13.91 4.03 -9.49
N HIS A 49 -14.56 5.19 -9.52
CA HIS A 49 -15.90 5.36 -10.05
C HIS A 49 -15.98 6.64 -10.89
N LEU A 50 -16.60 6.53 -12.07
CA LEU A 50 -16.98 7.69 -12.86
C LEU A 50 -18.15 8.42 -12.19
N VAL A 51 -18.13 9.75 -12.27
CA VAL A 51 -19.23 10.62 -11.82
C VAL A 51 -19.47 11.67 -12.91
N ASN A 52 -20.66 12.29 -12.96
CA ASN A 52 -21.09 13.14 -14.09
C ASN A 52 -20.01 14.12 -14.62
N ASN A 53 -19.28 14.78 -13.71
CA ASN A 53 -18.26 15.79 -14.05
C ASN A 53 -16.87 15.43 -13.52
N GLY A 54 -16.54 14.15 -13.45
CA GLY A 54 -15.27 13.75 -12.86
C GLY A 54 -15.11 12.25 -12.70
N HIS A 55 -14.12 11.90 -11.90
CA HIS A 55 -14.00 10.55 -11.37
C HIS A 55 -13.51 10.63 -9.94
N ILE A 56 -13.83 9.59 -9.19
CA ILE A 56 -13.42 9.42 -7.80
C ILE A 56 -12.49 8.22 -7.74
N VAL A 57 -11.38 8.36 -7.04
CA VAL A 57 -10.53 7.27 -6.58
C VAL A 57 -10.68 7.16 -5.07
N ARG A 58 -10.97 5.96 -4.58
CA ARG A 58 -11.18 5.68 -3.16
C ARG A 58 -10.10 4.74 -2.67
N LEU A 59 -9.29 5.22 -1.75
CA LEU A 59 -8.28 4.44 -1.05
C LEU A 59 -8.91 3.87 0.22
N GLU A 60 -9.00 2.55 0.34
CA GLU A 60 -9.49 1.86 1.54
C GLU A 60 -8.34 1.40 2.42
N PHE A 61 -8.26 1.91 3.64
CA PHE A 61 -7.31 1.45 4.64
C PHE A 61 -7.95 0.48 5.63
N LYS A 62 -7.14 -0.32 6.32
CA LYS A 62 -7.62 -1.26 7.35
C LYS A 62 -8.29 -0.53 8.52
N LYS A 63 -7.74 0.62 8.91
CA LYS A 63 -8.22 1.49 9.99
C LYS A 63 -8.40 2.92 9.46
N PRO A 64 -9.13 3.80 10.16
CA PRO A 64 -9.09 5.24 9.89
C PRO A 64 -7.66 5.77 9.74
N VAL A 65 -7.43 6.61 8.73
CA VAL A 65 -6.12 7.24 8.51
C VAL A 65 -5.96 8.36 9.53
N SER A 66 -4.93 8.29 10.37
CA SER A 66 -4.70 9.33 11.39
C SER A 66 -4.08 10.60 10.81
N GLN A 67 -3.26 10.45 9.77
CA GLN A 67 -2.53 11.56 9.13
C GLN A 67 -2.23 11.23 7.66
N TRP A 68 -2.19 12.27 6.83
CA TRP A 68 -1.73 12.22 5.45
C TRP A 68 -1.14 13.59 5.07
N MET A 69 -0.17 13.58 4.17
CA MET A 69 0.53 14.79 3.73
C MET A 69 -0.24 15.48 2.60
N LYS A 70 -0.16 16.81 2.52
CA LYS A 70 -0.76 17.56 1.41
C LYS A 70 -0.30 16.99 0.06
N PRO A 71 -1.20 16.91 -0.94
CA PRO A 71 -0.81 16.41 -2.26
C PRO A 71 0.31 17.25 -2.85
N VAL A 72 1.26 16.58 -3.50
CA VAL A 72 2.32 17.21 -4.27
C VAL A 72 2.00 17.04 -5.75
N PHE A 73 1.93 18.17 -6.47
CA PHE A 73 1.54 18.20 -7.87
C PHE A 73 2.78 18.28 -8.76
N TYR A 74 2.90 17.31 -9.65
CA TYR A 74 3.90 17.26 -10.71
C TYR A 74 3.21 17.37 -12.07
N GLU A 75 3.99 17.65 -13.10
CA GLU A 75 3.49 17.76 -14.48
C GLU A 75 2.67 16.52 -14.90
N LYS A 76 3.10 15.32 -14.48
CA LYS A 76 2.54 14.04 -14.94
C LYS A 76 1.93 13.20 -13.82
N SER A 77 1.82 13.73 -12.61
CA SER A 77 1.28 12.98 -11.48
C SER A 77 0.90 13.84 -10.29
N VAL A 78 0.01 13.30 -9.47
CA VAL A 78 -0.24 13.79 -8.10
C VAL A 78 0.27 12.74 -7.13
N GLU A 79 1.01 13.13 -6.10
CA GLU A 79 1.50 12.22 -5.06
C GLU A 79 0.94 12.59 -3.70
N ILE A 80 0.60 11.58 -2.90
CA ILE A 80 0.13 11.74 -1.53
C ILE A 80 0.85 10.71 -0.66
N ASP A 81 1.48 11.19 0.40
CA ASP A 81 2.17 10.35 1.38
C ASP A 81 1.29 10.12 2.61
N PHE A 82 1.29 8.88 3.08
CA PHE A 82 0.54 8.39 4.23
C PHE A 82 1.53 7.80 5.25
N PRO A 83 2.07 8.64 6.16
CA PRO A 83 2.92 8.16 7.24
C PRO A 83 2.14 7.22 8.18
N GLY A 84 2.78 6.13 8.61
CA GLY A 84 2.14 5.10 9.42
C GLY A 84 1.27 4.14 8.62
N ALA A 85 1.33 4.17 7.28
CA ALA A 85 0.61 3.26 6.40
C ALA A 85 1.55 2.42 5.55
N PHE A 86 1.05 1.30 5.04
CA PHE A 86 1.83 0.42 4.18
C PHE A 86 1.01 -0.31 3.11
N ILE A 87 1.71 -0.85 2.11
CA ILE A 87 1.16 -1.76 1.10
C ILE A 87 2.03 -3.02 0.97
N ALA A 88 1.39 -4.17 0.70
CA ALA A 88 2.06 -5.46 0.50
C ALA A 88 1.55 -6.16 -0.78
N PRO A 89 2.42 -6.55 -1.73
CA PRO A 89 3.84 -6.17 -1.85
C PRO A 89 4.09 -4.65 -1.81
N SER A 90 5.36 -4.27 -1.57
CA SER A 90 5.80 -2.89 -1.36
C SER A 90 5.59 -1.95 -2.56
N ASN A 91 5.14 -2.48 -3.69
CA ASN A 91 4.71 -1.72 -4.86
C ASN A 91 3.54 -2.45 -5.53
N LYS A 92 2.46 -1.72 -5.81
CA LYS A 92 1.30 -2.19 -6.57
C LYS A 92 0.79 -1.11 -7.50
N SER A 93 0.31 -1.52 -8.67
CA SER A 93 -0.50 -0.67 -9.53
C SER A 93 -1.96 -1.10 -9.48
N PHE A 94 -2.87 -0.14 -9.52
CA PHE A 94 -4.30 -0.34 -9.56
C PHE A 94 -4.84 0.24 -10.87
N PRO A 95 -5.62 -0.53 -11.64
CA PRO A 95 -6.34 0.01 -12.78
C PRO A 95 -7.38 1.01 -12.28
N VAL A 96 -7.62 2.06 -13.07
CA VAL A 96 -8.65 3.05 -12.77
C VAL A 96 -9.35 3.46 -14.05
N GLU A 97 -10.67 3.56 -13.99
CA GLU A 97 -11.50 4.04 -15.09
C GLU A 97 -11.63 5.56 -14.98
N SER A 98 -10.88 6.28 -15.81
CA SER A 98 -10.78 7.73 -15.72
C SER A 98 -10.36 8.37 -17.04
N SER A 99 -10.85 9.58 -17.30
CA SER A 99 -10.40 10.44 -18.40
C SER A 99 -9.20 11.32 -18.04
N ILE A 100 -8.82 11.39 -16.76
CA ILE A 100 -7.75 12.27 -16.23
C ILE A 100 -6.57 11.46 -15.71
N ILE A 101 -6.83 10.38 -14.99
CA ILE A 101 -5.82 9.51 -14.40
C ILE A 101 -5.68 8.27 -15.28
N SER A 102 -4.44 7.88 -15.57
CA SER A 102 -4.14 6.68 -16.36
C SER A 102 -3.98 5.44 -15.47
N LYS A 103 -3.38 5.63 -14.29
CA LYS A 103 -3.05 4.55 -13.35
C LYS A 103 -2.80 5.11 -11.96
N VAL A 104 -3.08 4.30 -10.93
CA VAL A 104 -2.70 4.60 -9.54
C VAL A 104 -1.62 3.63 -9.12
N PHE A 105 -0.54 4.16 -8.55
CA PHE A 105 0.55 3.36 -7.97
C PHE A 105 0.57 3.59 -6.47
N ALA A 106 0.70 2.51 -5.71
CA ALA A 106 0.94 2.55 -4.28
C ALA A 106 2.29 1.88 -4.00
N SER A 107 3.22 2.60 -3.40
CA SER A 107 4.55 2.10 -3.11
C SER A 107 5.06 2.59 -1.76
N GLN A 108 5.84 1.76 -1.08
CA GLN A 108 6.58 2.20 0.11
C GLN A 108 7.64 3.23 -0.29
N SER A 109 7.52 4.48 0.18
CA SER A 109 8.58 5.50 0.02
C SER A 109 9.72 5.25 1.00
N ASP A 110 9.37 4.77 2.20
CA ASP A 110 10.29 4.31 3.22
C ASP A 110 9.65 3.14 4.01
N ARG A 111 10.21 2.79 5.16
CA ARG A 111 9.74 1.65 5.97
C ARG A 111 8.35 1.87 6.60
N GLU A 112 7.91 3.10 6.75
CA GLU A 112 6.71 3.49 7.50
C GLU A 112 5.76 4.40 6.73
N THR A 113 6.16 4.84 5.54
CA THR A 113 5.36 5.75 4.70
C THR A 113 4.94 5.06 3.41
N LEU A 114 3.63 5.06 3.18
CA LEU A 114 3.04 4.67 1.91
C LEU A 114 2.89 5.91 1.04
N ARG A 115 3.42 5.87 -0.18
CA ARG A 115 3.18 6.86 -1.22
C ARG A 115 2.16 6.34 -2.21
N VAL A 116 1.12 7.13 -2.47
CA VAL A 116 0.16 6.89 -3.54
C VAL A 116 0.36 7.93 -4.63
N ARG A 117 0.72 7.48 -5.83
CA ARG A 117 0.93 8.30 -7.03
C ARG A 117 -0.22 8.08 -8.01
N PHE A 118 -0.92 9.15 -8.36
CA PHE A 118 -1.93 9.19 -9.40
C PHE A 118 -1.29 9.71 -10.69
N GLN A 119 -1.02 8.83 -11.65
CA GLN A 119 -0.41 9.22 -12.92
C GLN A 119 -1.45 9.88 -13.82
N THR A 120 -1.21 11.11 -14.27
CA THR A 120 -2.12 11.82 -15.17
C THR A 120 -2.01 11.29 -16.60
N LYS A 121 -3.08 11.41 -17.38
CA LYS A 121 -3.05 11.21 -18.82
C LYS A 121 -2.34 12.39 -19.51
N PRO A 122 -1.73 12.20 -20.69
CA PRO A 122 -1.12 13.28 -21.46
C PRO A 122 -2.12 14.42 -21.73
N GLY A 123 -1.62 15.66 -21.69
CA GLY A 123 -2.42 16.85 -22.03
C GLY A 123 -3.35 17.35 -20.93
N ILE A 124 -3.40 16.70 -19.77
CA ILE A 124 -4.11 17.22 -18.60
C ILE A 124 -3.37 18.43 -18.04
N LYS A 125 -4.07 19.56 -18.01
CA LYS A 125 -3.61 20.80 -17.38
C LYS A 125 -4.36 21.07 -16.08
N ASP A 126 -3.78 21.92 -15.24
CA ASP A 126 -4.38 22.47 -14.02
C ASP A 126 -4.93 21.39 -13.07
N ILE A 127 -4.20 20.28 -12.94
CA ILE A 127 -4.63 19.13 -12.13
C ILE A 127 -4.84 19.50 -10.66
N GLU A 128 -4.08 20.47 -10.15
CA GLU A 128 -4.22 21.00 -8.80
C GLU A 128 -5.62 21.56 -8.55
N ASN A 129 -6.09 22.47 -9.40
CA ASN A 129 -7.43 23.08 -9.33
C ASN A 129 -8.57 22.06 -9.51
N ARG A 130 -8.25 20.90 -10.05
CA ARG A 130 -9.19 19.82 -10.37
C ARG A 130 -9.18 18.71 -9.33
N THR A 131 -8.25 18.73 -8.37
CA THR A 131 -8.10 17.68 -7.37
C THR A 131 -8.71 18.11 -6.04
N LYS A 132 -9.68 17.34 -5.55
CA LYS A 132 -10.32 17.51 -4.24
C LYS A 132 -10.10 16.27 -3.40
N LEU A 133 -9.78 16.44 -2.14
CA LEU A 133 -9.50 15.34 -1.23
C LEU A 133 -10.40 15.44 0.00
N LEU A 134 -10.99 14.30 0.37
CA LEU A 134 -11.83 14.13 1.54
C LEU A 134 -11.42 12.86 2.29
N GLN A 135 -11.49 12.89 3.61
CA GLN A 135 -11.38 11.69 4.44
C GLN A 135 -12.75 11.33 5.01
N GLN A 136 -13.12 10.05 4.92
CA GLN A 136 -14.34 9.50 5.51
C GLN A 136 -14.03 8.17 6.20
N GLY A 137 -13.87 8.20 7.52
CA GLY A 137 -13.50 7.01 8.31
C GLY A 137 -12.17 6.41 7.83
N ARG A 138 -12.21 5.16 7.34
CA ARG A 138 -11.06 4.43 6.78
C ARG A 138 -10.79 4.69 5.30
N PHE A 139 -11.52 5.63 4.70
CA PHE A 139 -11.40 5.95 3.29
C PHE A 139 -10.78 7.33 3.08
N ILE A 140 -9.85 7.40 2.15
CA ILE A 140 -9.40 8.66 1.55
C ILE A 140 -10.00 8.70 0.15
N ILE A 141 -10.78 9.73 -0.10
CA ILE A 141 -11.55 9.92 -1.33
C ILE A 141 -10.91 11.07 -2.09
N ILE A 142 -10.39 10.78 -3.27
CA ILE A 142 -9.78 11.75 -4.16
C ILE A 142 -10.72 11.91 -5.35
N ARG A 143 -11.22 13.13 -5.55
CA ARG A 143 -12.03 13.49 -6.69
C ARG A 143 -11.20 14.31 -7.66
N PHE A 144 -11.29 13.98 -8.93
CA PHE A 144 -10.69 14.75 -10.00
C PHE A 144 -11.80 15.23 -10.95
N ASP A 145 -11.98 16.54 -11.02
CA ASP A 145 -13.01 17.16 -11.83
C ASP A 145 -12.61 17.20 -13.31
N VAL A 146 -13.54 16.85 -14.20
CA VAL A 146 -13.42 17.05 -15.63
C VAL A 146 -13.95 18.43 -15.95
N VAL A 147 -13.14 19.27 -16.59
CA VAL A 147 -13.64 20.50 -17.18
C VAL A 147 -14.60 20.06 -18.28
N SER A 148 -15.89 20.32 -18.11
CA SER A 148 -16.87 20.08 -19.15
C SER A 148 -16.39 20.82 -20.40
N LYS A 149 -16.16 20.10 -21.51
CA LYS A 149 -16.39 20.77 -22.78
C LYS A 149 -17.83 21.24 -22.72
N GLU A 150 -18.09 22.49 -23.06
CA GLU A 150 -19.47 22.91 -23.27
C GLU A 150 -20.18 21.85 -24.12
N PRO A 151 -21.44 21.49 -23.81
CA PRO A 151 -22.21 20.64 -24.68
C PRO A 151 -22.19 21.29 -26.06
N SER A 152 -21.52 20.66 -27.03
CA SER A 152 -21.74 20.99 -28.42
C SER A 152 -23.17 20.56 -28.71
N PHE A 153 -24.11 21.46 -28.46
CA PHE A 153 -25.47 21.37 -28.97
C PHE A 153 -25.34 21.37 -30.49
N ILE A 154 -25.21 20.19 -31.07
CA ILE A 154 -25.46 20.00 -32.49
C ILE A 154 -26.98 20.05 -32.60
N TYR A 155 -27.51 21.24 -32.89
CA TYR A 155 -28.84 21.35 -33.46
C TYR A 155 -28.79 20.63 -34.81
N SER A 156 -29.52 19.51 -34.90
CA SER A 156 -29.83 18.82 -36.15
C SER A 156 -31.16 19.36 -36.69
#